data_AF-A0A5R2NQQ9-F1
#
_entry.id   AF-A0A5R2NQQ9-F1
#
_cell.length_a   1.000
_cell.length_b   1.000
_cell.length_c   1.000
_cell.angle_alpha   90.00
_cell.angle_beta   90.00
_cell.angle_gamma   90.00
#
_symmetry.space_group_name_H-M   'P 1'
#
loop_
_entity.id
_entity.type
_entity.pdbx_description
1 polymer ?
#
loop_
_entity_poly.entity_id
_entity_poly.type
_entity_poly.pdbx_seq_one_letter_code
_entity_poly.pdbx_strand_id
1 'polypeptide(L)'
;MVVVRRLQEDEFKACFAEPIQDVTSTAEAAVDIWPYVEALDLDEIRLPYLNDVHYVYRDALSRFDQVLIGTGRFNMLLVIVVDLGKVAVFGHFLLDLNKEYEVSGGHLRSV
;
A
#
# COMPACT_ATOMS: atom_id res chain seq x y z
N MET A 1 -6.89 -3.94 19.99
CA MET A 1 -7.67 -4.23 18.77
C MET A 1 -7.22 -3.23 17.72
N VAL A 2 -6.58 -3.70 16.64
CA VAL A 2 -6.18 -2.82 15.54
C VAL A 2 -7.42 -2.58 14.68
N VAL A 3 -7.75 -1.32 14.43
CA VAL A 3 -8.87 -0.96 13.54
C VAL A 3 -8.30 -0.78 12.15
N VAL A 4 -8.70 -1.66 11.23
CA VAL A 4 -8.30 -1.56 9.83
C VAL A 4 -9.22 -0.61 9.08
N ARG A 5 -8.64 0.22 8.21
CA ARG A 5 -9.34 1.21 7.40
C ARG A 5 -8.92 1.10 5.95
N ARG A 6 -9.88 0.76 5.09
CA ARG A 6 -9.71 0.83 3.63
C ARG A 6 -9.95 2.26 3.17
N LEU A 7 -8.95 2.82 2.48
CA LEU A 7 -9.04 4.14 1.88
C LEU A 7 -9.82 4.07 0.57
N GLN A 8 -10.59 5.12 0.29
CA GLN A 8 -11.12 5.36 -1.04
C GLN A 8 -10.07 5.98 -1.95
N GLU A 9 -10.33 5.99 -3.26
CA GLU A 9 -9.38 6.46 -4.26
C GLU A 9 -9.03 7.96 -4.08
N ASP A 10 -10.00 8.79 -3.74
CA ASP A 10 -9.82 10.22 -3.45
C ASP A 10 -9.00 10.46 -2.18
N GLU A 11 -9.29 9.70 -1.10
CA GLU A 11 -8.52 9.74 0.14
C GLU A 11 -7.07 9.30 -0.09
N PHE A 12 -6.88 8.23 -0.86
CA PHE A 12 -5.56 7.74 -1.22
C PHE A 12 -4.81 8.79 -2.05
N LYS A 13 -5.42 9.34 -3.11
CA LYS A 13 -4.82 10.40 -3.94
C LYS A 13 -4.47 11.65 -3.14
N ALA A 14 -5.21 11.97 -2.07
CA ALA A 14 -4.89 13.10 -1.18
C ALA A 14 -3.64 12.87 -0.30
N CYS A 15 -3.21 11.62 -0.13
CA CYS A 15 -1.95 11.28 0.55
C CYS A 15 -0.70 11.56 -0.31
N PHE A 16 -0.88 11.93 -1.58
CA PHE A 16 0.21 12.25 -2.48
C PHE A 16 0.45 13.76 -2.57
N ALA A 17 1.72 14.12 -2.67
CA ALA A 17 2.18 15.41 -3.13
C ALA A 17 3.36 15.16 -4.07
N GLU A 18 3.31 15.74 -5.26
CA GLU A 18 4.37 15.60 -6.25
C GLU A 18 5.55 16.55 -5.97
N PRO A 19 6.79 16.16 -6.29
CA PRO A 19 7.20 14.85 -6.80
C PRO A 19 7.29 13.81 -5.67
N ILE A 20 6.81 12.60 -5.92
CA ILE A 20 6.96 11.48 -5.00
C ILE A 20 8.43 11.01 -4.97
N GLN A 21 8.92 10.62 -3.80
CA GLN A 21 10.30 10.17 -3.62
C GLN A 21 10.35 8.68 -3.31
N ASP A 22 11.19 7.94 -4.04
CA ASP A 22 11.53 6.56 -3.69
C ASP A 22 12.52 6.58 -2.51
N VAL A 23 12.06 6.11 -1.36
CA VAL A 23 12.85 6.01 -0.14
C VAL A 23 13.08 4.56 0.27
N THR A 24 12.84 3.60 -0.62
CA THR A 24 12.90 2.16 -0.32
C THR A 24 14.22 1.73 0.34
N SER A 25 15.35 2.32 -0.08
CA SER A 25 16.68 1.99 0.45
C SER A 25 17.14 2.84 1.64
N THR A 26 16.41 3.92 1.96
CA THR A 26 16.82 4.93 2.96
C THR A 26 15.81 5.15 4.07
N ALA A 27 14.58 4.66 3.90
CA ALA A 27 13.52 4.81 4.88
C ALA A 27 13.81 3.95 6.10
N GLU A 28 13.87 4.59 7.26
CA GLU A 28 13.69 3.91 8.52
C GLU A 28 12.18 3.75 8.77
N ALA A 29 11.78 2.56 9.22
CA ALA A 29 10.39 2.28 9.54
C ALA A 29 9.93 3.16 10.72
N ALA A 30 9.13 4.19 10.42
CA ALA A 30 8.58 5.07 11.45
C ALA A 30 7.60 4.34 12.38
N VAL A 31 6.90 3.32 11.87
CA VAL A 31 5.97 2.47 12.62
C VAL A 31 6.09 1.03 12.16
N ASP A 32 5.86 0.09 13.08
CA ASP A 32 5.68 -1.31 12.73
C ASP A 32 4.30 -1.52 12.09
N ILE A 33 4.29 -1.80 10.78
CA ILE A 33 3.07 -1.98 10.00
C ILE A 33 2.51 -3.40 10.11
N TRP A 34 3.30 -4.38 10.54
CA TRP A 34 2.91 -5.79 10.50
C TRP A 34 1.68 -6.11 11.35
N PRO A 35 1.52 -5.59 12.59
CA PRO A 35 0.29 -5.78 13.36
C PRO A 35 -0.98 -5.28 12.65
N TYR A 36 -0.86 -4.27 11.78
CA TYR A 36 -1.98 -3.79 10.97
C TYR A 36 -2.23 -4.71 9.77
N VAL A 37 -1.16 -5.16 9.10
CA VAL A 37 -1.25 -6.09 7.97
C VAL A 37 -1.85 -7.44 8.41
N GLU A 38 -1.42 -7.97 9.56
CA GLU A 38 -1.95 -9.20 10.15
C GLU A 38 -3.42 -9.09 10.56
N ALA A 39 -3.91 -7.88 10.82
CA ALA A 39 -5.31 -7.63 11.14
C ALA A 39 -6.22 -7.52 9.91
N LEU A 40 -5.67 -7.53 8.69
CA LEU A 40 -6.46 -7.50 7.45
C LEU A 40 -7.07 -8.88 7.18
N ASP A 41 -8.35 -8.88 6.83
CA ASP A 41 -9.01 -10.05 6.27
C ASP A 41 -8.68 -10.15 4.76
N LEU A 42 -7.67 -10.96 4.43
CA LEU A 42 -7.22 -11.16 3.05
C LEU A 42 -8.30 -11.78 2.16
N ASP A 43 -9.19 -12.61 2.73
CA ASP A 43 -10.27 -13.24 1.98
C ASP A 43 -11.34 -12.20 1.60
N GLU A 44 -11.69 -11.29 2.52
CA GLU A 44 -12.62 -10.19 2.26
C GLU A 44 -12.12 -9.29 1.12
N ILE A 45 -10.82 -8.98 1.13
CA ILE A 45 -10.18 -8.14 0.10
C ILE A 45 -9.71 -8.94 -1.13
N ARG A 46 -10.02 -10.25 -1.17
CA ARG A 46 -9.76 -11.18 -2.27
C ARG A 46 -8.29 -11.32 -2.64
N LEU A 47 -7.37 -11.24 -1.69
CA LEU A 47 -5.95 -11.49 -1.92
C LEU A 47 -5.57 -12.91 -1.49
N PRO A 48 -4.90 -13.71 -2.34
CA PRO A 48 -4.54 -15.09 -1.98
C PRO A 48 -3.41 -15.15 -0.93
N TYR A 49 -2.44 -14.25 -1.03
CA TYR A 49 -1.35 -14.07 -0.07
C TYR A 49 -0.63 -12.74 -0.34
N LEU A 50 0.15 -12.29 0.63
CA LEU A 50 1.07 -11.16 0.54
C LEU A 50 2.51 -11.67 0.34
N ASN A 51 3.30 -10.89 -0.37
CA ASN A 51 4.75 -11.09 -0.55
C ASN A 51 5.51 -10.04 0.28
N ASP A 52 6.77 -9.81 -0.08
CA ASP A 52 7.61 -8.79 0.54
C ASP A 52 7.19 -7.36 0.18
N VAL A 53 7.71 -6.41 0.95
CA VAL A 53 7.67 -4.98 0.63
C VAL A 53 8.53 -4.75 -0.62
N HIS A 54 7.93 -4.22 -1.68
CA HIS A 54 8.64 -3.91 -2.93
C HIS A 54 9.22 -2.50 -2.91
N TYR A 55 8.41 -1.53 -2.50
CA TYR A 55 8.78 -0.11 -2.55
C TYR A 55 8.23 0.64 -1.34
N VAL A 56 8.94 1.68 -0.93
CA VAL A 56 8.45 2.69 0.00
C VAL A 56 8.55 4.04 -0.67
N TYR A 57 7.41 4.67 -0.89
CA TYR A 57 7.33 6.00 -1.48
C TYR A 57 6.92 7.05 -0.46
N ARG A 58 7.64 8.16 -0.40
CA ARG A 58 7.33 9.29 0.46
C ARG A 58 6.75 10.44 -0.36
N ASP A 59 5.69 11.07 0.14
CA ASP A 59 5.14 12.26 -0.50
C ASP A 59 6.11 13.45 -0.42
N ALA A 60 6.02 14.40 -1.35
CA ALA A 60 6.93 15.55 -1.40
C ALA A 60 6.93 16.40 -0.11
N LEU A 61 5.83 16.36 0.64
CA LEU A 61 5.67 17.09 1.89
C LEU A 61 6.13 16.29 3.13
N SER A 62 6.61 15.05 2.94
CA SER A 62 7.08 14.17 4.03
C SER A 62 6.05 13.96 5.15
N ARG A 63 4.78 13.91 4.76
CA ARG A 63 3.61 13.65 5.61
C ARG A 63 3.26 12.17 5.62
N PHE A 64 3.42 11.49 4.48
CA PHE A 64 2.97 10.12 4.30
C PHE A 64 4.05 9.25 3.67
N ASP A 65 4.24 8.08 4.25
CA ASP A 65 4.94 6.95 3.62
C ASP A 65 3.92 5.96 3.07
N GLN A 66 4.18 5.47 1.87
CA GLN A 66 3.38 4.50 1.16
C GLN A 66 4.22 3.25 0.99
N VAL A 67 3.89 2.23 1.76
CA VAL A 67 4.58 0.94 1.73
C VAL A 67 3.83 0.03 0.79
N LEU A 68 4.45 -0.32 -0.34
CA LEU A 68 3.88 -1.16 -1.38
C LEU A 68 4.27 -2.60 -1.12
N ILE A 69 3.30 -3.42 -0.76
CA ILE A 69 3.44 -4.84 -0.49
C ILE A 69 2.94 -5.62 -1.70
N GLY A 70 3.75 -6.55 -2.17
CA GLY A 70 3.38 -7.43 -3.27
C GLY A 70 2.23 -8.35 -2.88
N THR A 71 1.42 -8.74 -3.84
CA THR A 71 0.36 -9.73 -3.62
C THR A 71 0.54 -10.91 -4.55
N GLY A 72 -0.08 -12.04 -4.25
CA GLY A 72 -0.14 -13.19 -5.17
C GLY A 72 -0.96 -12.95 -6.44
N ARG A 73 -1.47 -11.73 -6.65
CA ARG A 73 -2.17 -11.32 -7.87
C ARG A 73 -1.29 -10.41 -8.72
N PHE A 74 -1.18 -10.74 -9.99
CA PHE A 74 -0.41 -9.95 -10.95
C PHE A 74 -0.89 -8.50 -11.01
N ASN A 75 0.05 -7.55 -10.96
CA ASN A 75 -0.22 -6.11 -11.03
C ASN A 75 -1.15 -5.58 -9.93
N MET A 76 -1.30 -6.31 -8.83
CA MET A 76 -2.08 -5.88 -7.67
C MET A 76 -1.15 -5.72 -6.48
N LEU A 77 -1.17 -4.52 -5.89
CA LEU A 77 -0.34 -4.16 -4.75
C LEU A 77 -1.22 -3.75 -3.58
N LEU A 78 -0.86 -4.20 -2.38
CA LEU A 78 -1.41 -3.69 -1.14
C LEU A 78 -0.55 -2.50 -0.71
N VAL A 79 -1.15 -1.32 -0.65
CA VAL A 79 -0.46 -0.11 -0.22
C VAL A 79 -0.87 0.20 1.22
N ILE A 80 0.09 0.20 2.13
CA ILE A 80 -0.11 0.67 3.52
C ILE A 80 0.32 2.13 3.58
N VAL A 81 -0.58 3.02 3.97
CA VAL A 81 -0.29 4.45 4.14
C VAL A 81 0.00 4.71 5.60
N VAL A 82 1.19 5.22 5.87
CA VAL A 82 1.66 5.62 7.20
C VAL A 82 1.65 7.15 7.28
N ASP A 83 0.98 7.69 8.29
CA ASP A 83 1.03 9.11 8.65
C ASP A 83 2.28 9.34 9.52
N LEU A 84 3.27 10.05 8.97
CA LEU A 84 4.55 10.32 9.64
C LEU A 84 4.41 11.35 10.77
N GLY A 85 3.42 12.25 10.68
CA GLY A 85 3.16 13.23 11.73
C GLY A 85 2.52 12.58 12.98
N LYS A 86 1.71 11.54 12.78
CA LYS A 86 1.07 10.78 13.87
C LYS A 86 1.83 9.52 14.26
N VAL A 87 2.81 9.10 13.46
CA VAL A 87 3.56 7.85 13.62
C VAL A 87 2.61 6.65 13.73
N ALA A 88 1.66 6.58 12.78
CA ALA A 88 0.61 5.57 12.81
C ALA A 88 0.14 5.20 11.39
N VAL A 89 -0.40 4.00 11.23
CA VAL A 89 -1.07 3.61 9.98
C VAL A 89 -2.33 4.44 9.78
N PHE A 90 -2.39 5.17 8.68
CA PHE A 90 -3.55 5.97 8.27
C PHE A 90 -4.66 5.12 7.65
N GLY A 91 -4.26 4.09 6.89
CA GLY A 91 -5.15 3.17 6.20
C GLY A 91 -4.40 2.32 5.19
N HIS A 92 -5.16 1.50 4.45
CA HIS A 92 -4.65 0.73 3.32
C HIS A 92 -5.44 1.00 2.04
N PHE A 93 -4.80 0.81 0.90
CA PHE A 93 -5.42 0.88 -0.42
C PHE A 93 -5.02 -0.33 -1.26
N LEU A 94 -5.95 -0.86 -2.05
CA LEU A 94 -5.65 -1.90 -3.04
C LEU A 94 -5.44 -1.26 -4.40
N LEU A 95 -4.19 -1.21 -4.83
CA LEU A 95 -3.82 -0.68 -6.13
C LEU A 95 -3.88 -1.79 -7.17
N ASP A 96 -4.84 -1.68 -8.08
CA ASP A 96 -4.96 -2.56 -9.25
C ASP A 96 -4.42 -1.84 -10.49
N LEU A 97 -3.16 -2.10 -10.82
CA LEU A 97 -2.50 -1.51 -11.99
C LEU A 97 -3.09 -2.06 -13.30
N ASN A 98 -3.78 -3.21 -13.29
CA ASN A 98 -4.48 -3.68 -14.49
C ASN A 98 -5.67 -2.79 -14.82
N LYS A 99 -6.40 -2.34 -13.79
CA LYS A 99 -7.52 -1.41 -13.95
C LYS A 99 -7.04 -0.01 -14.35
N GLU A 100 -5.97 0.48 -13.70
CA GLU A 100 -5.44 1.83 -13.94
C GLU A 100 -4.90 2.01 -15.36
N TYR A 101 -4.22 0.99 -15.90
CA TYR A 101 -3.56 1.05 -17.22
C TYR A 101 -4.23 0.21 -18.31
N GLU A 102 -5.47 -0.24 -18.08
CA GLU A 102 -6.26 -1.08 -19.00
C GLU A 102 -5.51 -2.34 -19.51
N VAL A 103 -4.59 -2.88 -18.71
CA VAL A 103 -3.78 -4.04 -19.11
C VAL A 103 -4.61 -5.31 -19.03
N SER A 104 -5.21 -5.65 -20.17
CA SER A 104 -6.06 -6.83 -20.38
C SER A 104 -5.22 -8.09 -20.59
N GLY A 105 -4.53 -8.61 -19.56
CA GLY A 105 -3.64 -9.75 -19.78
C GLY A 105 -3.27 -10.64 -18.60
N GLY A 106 -3.71 -10.35 -17.37
CA GLY A 106 -3.03 -10.91 -16.19
C GLY A 106 -3.88 -11.44 -15.04
N HIS A 107 -5.21 -11.46 -15.11
CA HIS A 107 -6.06 -11.82 -13.95
C HIS A 107 -5.82 -13.23 -13.38
N LEU A 108 -5.09 -14.09 -14.10
CA LEU A 108 -4.78 -15.48 -13.72
C LEU A 108 -3.29 -15.84 -13.85
N ARG A 109 -2.39 -14.88 -14.09
CA ARG A 109 -0.96 -15.19 -14.00
C ARG A 109 -0.56 -15.15 -12.53
N SER A 110 -0.30 -16.32 -11.95
CA SER A 110 0.52 -16.39 -10.74
C SER A 110 1.87 -15.75 -11.05
N VAL A 111 2.30 -14.87 -10.15
CA VAL A 111 3.68 -14.36 -10.08
C VAL A 111 4.66 -15.50 -9.87
#